data_AF-A0A4S2FPJ7-F1
#
_entry.id   AF-A0A4S2FPJ7-F1
#
_cell.length_a   1.000
_cell.length_b   1.000
_cell.length_c   1.000
_cell.angle_alpha   90.00
_cell.angle_beta   90.00
_cell.angle_gamma   90.00
#
_symmetry.space_group_name_H-M   'P 1'
#
loop_
_entity.id
_entity.type
_entity.pdbx_description
1 polymer ?
#
loop_
_entity_poly.entity_id
_entity_poly.type
_entity_poly.pdbx_seq_one_letter_code
_entity_poly.pdbx_strand_id
1 'polypeptide(L)'
;MSNKIIFTDFFDTVMFRRIHSSQIYVQWAKALIHKYPVIGDNQTSSTLELLLHECRNKLRMQYKEPPYQLVIGLLYDKLIETTQLAVNKEQFIIQSLKIDIAVELGCQYPNEHLVKRFRKAKMDGAKIYIVSDFYLPQEAYNAFLMKSHLDDLFDGVYVSETFNCTKSDGSLYVYVLNDLHLDPEYVEMYGDNRHSDVKMAKINGIKGKWYFPLKHKVWTNISRKLNWDYSKRIVRKESWWLYRHTNFEEYSLVLYYFNQKLTTRVNDLKIDKVAFLSRGGYFLLKIFNALQVLITPLDRKSRGEYCYNSRKVCFTARDQKAIDGEQYKLMYEYMNSFKASNGNIYIIDEGWYNHSQQAMCSTFGYNIYGFYIGSRAKEIWKEYNICHREGLLFDYRTKYDKSKYYGIFCTNCSMYEQMLTAEHGSVIGYGRNDKNEIIPILKVSEKEDEIYHRYIKHMQECMLLQIEGIAVWLLESPIPEKQLAKIVLRASVFANHRRCRFLNDLDKHRFDNCSSGKRIPDKSIKDVKINITVLLLHPADYLGMFCKLQRKLDGNIILRWLYYPIAICYYIYIYILTFIK
;
A
#
# COMPACT_ATOMS: atom_id res chain seq x y z
N MET A 1 -39.41 13.52 13.72
CA MET A 1 -38.26 13.11 14.54
C MET A 1 -37.03 13.71 13.89
N SER A 2 -36.33 14.64 14.54
CA SER A 2 -35.06 15.14 13.99
C SER A 2 -34.05 13.99 14.02
N ASN A 3 -33.37 13.75 12.90
CA ASN A 3 -32.29 12.77 12.86
C ASN A 3 -31.21 13.20 13.85
N LYS A 4 -30.76 12.28 14.71
CA LYS A 4 -29.72 12.55 15.69
C LYS A 4 -28.42 12.97 14.99
N ILE A 5 -27.77 14.02 15.46
CA ILE A 5 -26.50 14.50 14.91
C ILE A 5 -25.37 14.25 15.90
N ILE A 6 -24.28 13.70 15.40
CA ILE A 6 -23.09 13.37 16.18
C ILE A 6 -21.92 14.14 15.61
N PHE A 7 -21.35 15.04 16.41
CA PHE A 7 -20.01 15.56 16.19
C PHE A 7 -19.02 14.67 16.94
N THR A 8 -17.86 14.44 16.34
CA THR A 8 -16.77 13.74 17.00
C THR A 8 -15.45 14.43 16.73
N ASP A 9 -14.64 14.54 17.76
CA ASP A 9 -13.22 14.73 17.61
C ASP A 9 -12.59 13.53 16.88
N PHE A 10 -11.42 13.74 16.24
CA PHE A 10 -10.77 12.69 15.46
C PHE A 10 -9.72 11.92 16.28
N PHE A 11 -8.60 12.57 16.62
CA PHE A 11 -7.47 11.91 17.29
C PHE A 11 -7.70 11.74 18.78
N ASP A 12 -7.24 10.63 19.36
CA ASP A 12 -7.56 10.26 20.76
C ASP A 12 -9.06 10.05 21.02
N THR A 13 -9.89 10.07 19.96
CA THR A 13 -11.32 9.81 20.00
C THR A 13 -11.69 8.67 19.06
N VAL A 14 -11.99 8.91 17.78
CA VAL A 14 -12.32 7.82 16.81
C VAL A 14 -11.09 7.21 16.16
N MET A 15 -9.97 7.93 16.13
CA MET A 15 -8.70 7.51 15.56
C MET A 15 -7.59 7.60 16.62
N PHE A 16 -6.79 6.55 16.74
CA PHE A 16 -5.68 6.50 17.68
C PHE A 16 -4.34 6.51 16.96
N ARG A 17 -3.29 6.99 17.63
CA ARG A 17 -1.90 6.94 17.13
C ARG A 17 -1.07 5.92 17.90
N ARG A 18 -0.24 5.15 17.22
CA ARG A 18 0.72 4.23 17.85
C ARG A 18 1.91 4.96 18.49
N ILE A 19 1.92 6.28 18.46
CA ILE A 19 2.97 7.13 19.01
C ILE A 19 2.32 8.32 19.71
N HIS A 20 3.10 9.05 20.47
CA HIS A 20 2.66 10.37 20.94
C HIS A 20 2.72 11.39 19.80
N SER A 21 1.81 12.36 19.77
CA SER A 21 1.70 13.38 18.71
C SER A 21 3.00 14.18 18.50
N SER A 22 3.76 14.44 19.56
CA SER A 22 5.09 15.09 19.45
C SER A 22 6.10 14.33 18.60
N GLN A 23 5.93 13.03 18.37
CA GLN A 23 6.84 12.24 17.54
C GLN A 23 6.54 12.39 16.03
N ILE A 24 5.41 13.00 15.66
CA ILE A 24 5.00 13.22 14.26
C ILE A 24 5.98 14.16 13.56
N TYR A 25 6.26 15.31 14.17
CA TYR A 25 7.10 16.35 13.55
C TYR A 25 8.55 15.89 13.37
N VAL A 26 9.11 15.16 14.35
CA VAL A 26 10.44 14.54 14.20
C VAL A 26 10.48 13.58 13.00
N GLN A 27 9.44 12.76 12.83
CA GLN A 27 9.41 11.80 11.72
C GLN A 27 9.19 12.49 10.37
N TRP A 28 8.35 13.52 10.32
CA TRP A 28 8.21 14.38 9.14
C TRP A 28 9.56 15.00 8.76
N ALA A 29 10.32 15.53 9.72
CA ALA A 29 11.62 16.13 9.48
C ALA A 29 12.63 15.11 8.91
N LYS A 30 12.65 13.87 9.45
CA LYS A 30 13.46 12.77 8.91
C LYS A 30 13.10 12.44 7.46
N ALA A 31 11.81 12.35 7.16
CA ALA A 31 11.34 12.05 5.81
C ALA A 31 11.64 13.19 4.83
N LEU A 32 11.54 14.45 5.27
CA LEU A 32 11.88 15.61 4.47
C LEU A 32 13.38 15.67 4.15
N ILE A 33 14.24 15.41 5.14
CA ILE A 33 15.70 15.32 4.94
C ILE A 33 16.04 14.14 4.01
N HIS A 34 15.40 12.99 4.18
CA HIS A 34 15.61 11.86 3.27
C HIS A 34 15.24 12.20 1.82
N LYS A 35 14.13 12.93 1.63
CA LYS A 35 13.68 13.39 0.32
C LYS A 35 14.59 14.46 -0.29
N TYR A 36 15.10 15.36 0.54
CA TYR A 36 15.97 16.48 0.17
C TYR A 36 17.26 16.42 1.01
N PRO A 37 18.23 15.55 0.64
CA PRO A 37 19.43 15.32 1.44
C PRO A 37 20.21 16.59 1.78
N VAL A 38 20.22 17.60 0.89
CA VAL A 38 20.88 18.90 1.10
C VAL A 38 20.37 19.67 2.33
N ILE A 39 19.13 19.42 2.79
CA ILE A 39 18.63 19.99 4.05
C ILE A 39 19.42 19.41 5.23
N GLY A 40 19.81 18.14 5.15
CA GLY A 40 20.59 17.41 6.15
C GLY A 40 22.01 17.94 6.35
N ASP A 41 22.53 18.74 5.41
CA ASP A 41 23.85 19.36 5.51
C ASP A 41 23.87 20.47 6.57
N ASN A 42 22.73 21.16 6.77
CA ASN A 42 22.60 22.29 7.69
C ASN A 42 21.62 22.03 8.84
N GLN A 43 20.75 21.02 8.72
CA GLN A 43 19.67 20.75 9.67
C GLN A 43 19.66 19.29 10.10
N THR A 44 19.44 19.07 11.40
CA THR A 44 19.04 17.77 11.93
C THR A 44 17.52 17.66 11.95
N SER A 45 16.97 16.45 12.16
CA SER A 45 15.53 16.30 12.31
C SER A 45 14.95 17.12 13.47
N SER A 46 15.72 17.30 14.55
CA SER A 46 15.29 18.07 15.71
C SER A 46 15.35 19.58 15.48
N THR A 47 16.40 20.07 14.81
CA THR A 47 16.49 21.52 14.50
C THR A 47 15.46 21.93 13.46
N LEU A 48 15.15 21.05 12.50
CA LEU A 48 14.09 21.28 11.52
C LEU A 48 12.69 21.27 12.15
N GLU A 49 12.42 20.39 13.11
CA GLU A 49 11.19 20.43 13.92
C GLU A 49 11.06 21.75 14.68
N LEU A 50 12.13 22.22 15.32
CA LEU A 50 12.13 23.50 16.04
C LEU A 50 11.83 24.66 15.08
N LEU A 51 12.47 24.68 13.90
CA LEU A 51 12.24 25.70 12.88
C LEU A 51 10.78 25.70 12.38
N LEU A 52 10.18 24.52 12.20
CA LEU A 52 8.76 24.39 11.85
C LEU A 52 7.86 24.99 12.94
N HIS A 53 8.17 24.71 14.21
CA HIS A 53 7.42 25.28 15.35
C HIS A 53 7.57 26.80 15.45
N GLU A 54 8.76 27.35 15.20
CA GLU A 54 8.98 28.80 15.13
C GLU A 54 8.11 29.44 14.04
N CYS A 55 8.08 28.84 12.84
CA CYS A 55 7.25 29.31 11.72
C CYS A 55 5.76 29.32 12.10
N ARG A 56 5.28 28.24 12.72
CA ARG A 56 3.88 28.13 13.15
C ARG A 56 3.55 29.15 14.24
N ASN A 57 4.41 29.31 15.25
CA ASN A 57 4.20 30.25 16.35
C ASN A 57 4.18 31.71 15.86
N LYS A 58 5.02 32.07 14.88
CA LYS A 58 5.00 33.40 14.25
C LYS A 58 3.64 33.67 13.60
N LEU A 59 3.07 32.70 12.89
CA LEU A 59 1.78 32.85 12.21
C LEU A 59 0.58 32.81 13.18
N ARG A 60 0.70 32.20 14.36
CA ARG A 60 -0.36 32.21 15.39
C ARG A 60 -0.70 33.59 15.94
N MET A 61 0.12 34.59 15.66
CA MET A 61 -0.21 36.00 15.95
C MET A 61 -1.32 36.55 15.03
N GLN A 62 -1.56 35.93 13.88
CA GLN A 62 -2.52 36.37 12.86
C GLN A 62 -3.64 35.34 12.62
N TYR A 63 -3.37 34.07 12.87
CA TYR A 63 -4.28 32.95 12.61
C TYR A 63 -4.55 32.17 13.89
N LYS A 64 -5.77 31.65 14.04
CA LYS A 64 -6.11 30.74 15.15
C LYS A 64 -5.42 29.40 14.96
N GLU A 65 -5.59 28.80 13.78
CA GLU A 65 -4.75 27.71 13.30
C GLU A 65 -4.13 28.16 11.96
N PRO A 66 -2.81 28.38 11.90
CA PRO A 66 -2.16 28.83 10.67
C PRO A 66 -2.39 27.86 9.49
N PRO A 67 -2.77 28.37 8.31
CA PRO A 67 -2.86 27.56 7.11
C PRO A 67 -1.53 26.84 6.81
N TYR A 68 -1.59 25.55 6.52
CA TYR A 68 -0.45 24.67 6.31
C TYR A 68 0.48 25.21 5.22
N GLN A 69 -0.10 25.69 4.12
CA GLN A 69 0.63 26.30 3.00
C GLN A 69 1.49 27.49 3.44
N LEU A 70 0.99 28.33 4.35
CA LEU A 70 1.74 29.49 4.86
C LEU A 70 2.85 29.06 5.81
N VAL A 71 2.59 28.07 6.68
CA VAL A 71 3.61 27.53 7.60
C VAL A 71 4.79 26.94 6.82
N ILE A 72 4.51 26.06 5.85
CA ILE A 72 5.56 25.42 5.05
C ILE A 72 6.20 26.41 4.06
N GLY A 73 5.44 27.37 3.53
CA GLY A 73 5.99 28.43 2.69
C GLY A 73 7.01 29.30 3.42
N LEU A 74 6.73 29.67 4.68
CA LEU A 74 7.64 30.41 5.54
C LEU A 74 8.88 29.57 5.92
N LEU A 75 8.68 28.28 6.17
CA LEU A 75 9.79 27.35 6.39
C LEU A 75 10.70 27.27 5.17
N TYR A 76 10.14 27.17 3.96
CA TYR A 76 10.91 27.14 2.72
C TYR A 76 11.79 28.40 2.59
N ASP A 77 11.21 29.58 2.85
CA ASP A 77 11.96 30.85 2.80
C ASP A 77 13.17 30.85 3.73
N LYS A 78 13.01 30.35 4.97
CA LYS A 78 14.11 30.21 5.92
C LYS A 78 15.16 29.18 5.49
N LEU A 79 14.75 28.08 4.87
CA LEU A 79 15.68 27.05 4.43
C LEU A 79 16.55 27.53 3.27
N ILE A 80 15.97 28.25 2.29
CA ILE A 80 16.72 28.71 1.11
C ILE A 80 17.78 29.79 1.42
N GLU A 81 17.69 30.46 2.58
CA GLU A 81 18.74 31.38 3.05
C GLU A 81 20.09 30.67 3.24
N THR A 82 20.07 29.37 3.54
CA THR A 82 21.28 28.57 3.86
C THR A 82 21.45 27.33 2.99
N THR A 83 20.41 26.92 2.25
CA THR A 83 20.37 25.64 1.54
C THR A 83 19.86 25.82 0.12
N GLN A 84 20.62 25.33 -0.87
CA GLN A 84 20.20 25.38 -2.27
C GLN A 84 19.25 24.22 -2.61
N LEU A 85 17.95 24.49 -2.55
CA LEU A 85 16.92 23.50 -2.92
C LEU A 85 16.65 23.50 -4.43
N ALA A 86 16.76 22.32 -5.06
CA ALA A 86 16.45 22.12 -6.48
C ALA A 86 14.93 22.01 -6.78
N VAL A 87 14.10 22.67 -5.97
CA VAL A 87 12.63 22.72 -6.11
C VAL A 87 12.13 24.10 -5.76
N ASN A 88 11.04 24.52 -6.41
CA ASN A 88 10.37 25.77 -6.06
C ASN A 88 9.51 25.60 -4.80
N LYS A 89 9.05 26.74 -4.24
CA LYS A 89 8.25 26.78 -3.01
C LYS A 89 6.95 25.96 -3.11
N GLU A 90 6.24 26.06 -4.23
CA GLU A 90 4.96 25.35 -4.43
C GLU A 90 5.16 23.82 -4.42
N GLN A 91 6.14 23.34 -5.18
CA GLN A 91 6.52 21.93 -5.19
C GLN A 91 6.94 21.46 -3.80
N PHE A 92 7.72 22.25 -3.08
CA PHE A 92 8.13 21.91 -1.71
C PHE A 92 6.94 21.78 -0.76
N ILE A 93 5.97 22.71 -0.82
CA ILE A 93 4.75 22.67 -0.01
C ILE A 93 3.95 21.40 -0.31
N ILE A 94 3.75 21.08 -1.60
CA ILE A 94 3.01 19.88 -2.01
C ILE A 94 3.72 18.61 -1.52
N GLN A 95 5.05 18.53 -1.63
CA GLN A 95 5.80 17.36 -1.14
C GLN A 95 5.77 17.26 0.38
N SER A 96 5.89 18.39 1.10
CA SER A 96 5.81 18.41 2.56
C SER A 96 4.45 17.90 3.05
N LEU A 97 3.35 18.34 2.42
CA LEU A 97 2.00 17.89 2.74
C LEU A 97 1.84 16.38 2.55
N LYS A 98 2.37 15.83 1.45
CA LYS A 98 2.35 14.38 1.19
C LYS A 98 3.12 13.61 2.27
N ILE A 99 4.27 14.13 2.70
CA ILE A 99 5.06 13.53 3.78
C ILE A 99 4.30 13.56 5.11
N ASP A 100 3.71 14.69 5.50
CA ASP A 100 2.92 14.79 6.73
C ASP A 100 1.73 13.82 6.74
N ILE A 101 0.97 13.75 5.64
CA ILE A 101 -0.14 12.80 5.48
C ILE A 101 0.37 11.36 5.64
N ALA A 102 1.48 11.01 5.00
CA ALA A 102 2.07 9.67 5.12
C ALA A 102 2.54 9.36 6.56
N VAL A 103 3.16 10.32 7.25
CA VAL A 103 3.61 10.14 8.65
C VAL A 103 2.43 9.82 9.55
N GLU A 104 1.34 10.56 9.39
CA GLU A 104 0.07 10.32 10.08
C GLU A 104 -0.50 8.93 9.74
N LEU A 105 -0.65 8.60 8.44
CA LEU A 105 -1.16 7.29 7.99
C LEU A 105 -0.41 6.10 8.59
N GLY A 106 0.92 6.19 8.69
CA GLY A 106 1.79 5.11 9.18
C GLY A 106 1.67 4.80 10.68
N CYS A 107 1.02 5.67 11.46
CA CYS A 107 0.85 5.46 12.90
C CYS A 107 -0.61 5.38 13.35
N GLN A 108 -1.57 5.63 12.47
CA GLN A 108 -3.00 5.63 12.78
C GLN A 108 -3.61 4.22 12.86
N TYR A 109 -4.54 4.04 13.80
CA TYR A 109 -5.44 2.88 13.84
C TYR A 109 -6.80 3.24 14.47
N PRO A 110 -7.92 2.69 13.97
CA PRO A 110 -9.25 3.04 14.47
C PRO A 110 -9.50 2.66 15.94
N ASN A 111 -10.25 3.49 16.65
CA ASN A 111 -10.87 3.12 17.91
C ASN A 111 -12.11 2.27 17.66
N GLU A 112 -11.94 0.95 17.60
CA GLU A 112 -13.01 -0.01 17.31
C GLU A 112 -14.27 0.19 18.17
N HIS A 113 -14.13 0.61 19.44
CA HIS A 113 -15.26 0.79 20.33
C HIS A 113 -16.18 1.93 19.85
N LEU A 114 -15.61 3.10 19.56
CA LEU A 114 -16.39 4.24 19.06
C LEU A 114 -16.83 4.02 17.61
N VAL A 115 -15.99 3.44 16.76
CA VAL A 115 -16.38 3.10 15.39
C VAL A 115 -17.60 2.19 15.37
N LYS A 116 -17.63 1.11 16.17
CA LYS A 116 -18.81 0.22 16.26
C LYS A 116 -20.05 0.96 16.74
N ARG A 117 -19.91 1.86 17.72
CA ARG A 117 -21.01 2.68 18.22
C ARG A 117 -21.56 3.63 17.15
N PHE A 118 -20.68 4.28 16.39
CA PHE A 118 -21.05 5.22 15.34
C PHE A 118 -21.64 4.53 14.13
N ARG A 119 -21.11 3.37 13.73
CA ARG A 119 -21.73 2.52 12.70
C ARG A 119 -23.17 2.17 13.06
N LYS A 120 -23.43 1.77 14.31
CA LYS A 120 -24.79 1.51 14.79
C LYS A 120 -25.67 2.77 14.72
N ALA A 121 -25.17 3.90 15.21
CA ALA A 121 -25.91 5.16 15.15
C ALA A 121 -26.26 5.57 13.71
N LYS A 122 -25.33 5.36 12.75
CA LYS A 122 -25.56 5.62 11.32
C LYS A 122 -26.63 4.71 10.73
N MET A 123 -26.65 3.43 11.11
CA MET A 123 -27.74 2.51 10.74
C MET A 123 -29.09 2.94 11.31
N ASP A 124 -29.10 3.56 12.49
CA ASP A 124 -30.28 4.13 13.14
C ASP A 124 -30.66 5.53 12.56
N GLY A 125 -30.02 5.96 11.47
CA GLY A 125 -30.33 7.21 10.75
C GLY A 125 -29.60 8.47 11.25
N ALA A 126 -28.62 8.33 12.15
CA ALA A 126 -27.83 9.47 12.61
C ALA A 126 -26.87 9.99 11.53
N LYS A 127 -26.67 11.31 11.49
CA LYS A 127 -25.58 11.94 10.73
C LYS A 127 -24.36 12.17 11.63
N ILE A 128 -23.17 11.90 11.12
CA ILE A 128 -21.92 11.89 11.89
C ILE A 128 -20.88 12.76 11.20
N TYR A 129 -20.42 13.81 11.87
CA TYR A 129 -19.43 14.75 11.35
C TYR A 129 -18.17 14.74 12.21
N ILE A 130 -17.01 14.83 11.55
CA ILE A 130 -15.75 15.07 12.24
C ILE A 130 -15.63 16.56 12.50
N VAL A 131 -15.36 16.95 13.74
CA VAL A 131 -15.08 18.33 14.16
C VAL A 131 -13.81 18.30 15.00
N SER A 132 -12.68 18.72 14.43
CA SER A 132 -11.35 18.48 15.01
C SER A 132 -10.44 19.70 14.92
N ASP A 133 -9.74 20.01 16.01
CA ASP A 133 -8.58 20.92 15.93
C ASP A 133 -7.41 20.12 15.36
N PHE A 134 -6.98 20.44 14.14
CA PHE A 134 -5.93 19.71 13.44
C PHE A 134 -5.13 20.62 12.51
N TYR A 135 -3.86 20.28 12.29
CA TYR A 135 -2.89 21.12 11.56
C TYR A 135 -2.80 20.83 10.06
N LEU A 136 -3.46 19.77 9.58
CA LEU A 136 -3.54 19.45 8.16
C LEU A 136 -4.90 19.84 7.61
N PRO A 137 -4.96 20.17 6.31
CA PRO A 137 -6.19 20.59 5.67
C PRO A 137 -7.19 19.44 5.57
N GLN A 138 -8.47 19.80 5.37
CA GLN A 138 -9.60 18.88 5.36
C GLN A 138 -9.40 17.72 4.37
N GLU A 139 -8.78 17.96 3.22
CA GLU A 139 -8.54 16.97 2.17
C GLU A 139 -7.67 15.80 2.64
N ALA A 140 -6.84 15.99 3.68
CA ALA A 140 -6.03 14.92 4.27
C ALA A 140 -6.90 13.80 4.85
N TYR A 141 -8.14 14.10 5.28
CA TYR A 141 -9.04 13.11 5.87
C TYR A 141 -9.51 12.06 4.86
N ASN A 142 -9.56 12.39 3.56
CA ASN A 142 -9.90 11.40 2.53
C ASN A 142 -8.94 10.20 2.60
N ALA A 143 -7.64 10.47 2.72
CA ALA A 143 -6.61 9.44 2.92
C ALA A 143 -6.76 8.72 4.26
N PHE A 144 -6.98 9.44 5.37
CA PHE A 144 -7.09 8.82 6.71
C PHE A 144 -8.28 7.85 6.82
N LEU A 145 -9.42 8.26 6.27
CA LEU A 145 -10.66 7.50 6.30
C LEU A 145 -10.58 6.29 5.36
N MET A 146 -10.09 6.48 4.13
CA MET A 146 -9.92 5.39 3.17
C MET A 146 -8.92 4.32 3.65
N LYS A 147 -7.75 4.71 4.18
CA LYS A 147 -6.76 3.77 4.75
C LYS A 147 -7.35 2.90 5.86
N SER A 148 -8.33 3.44 6.57
CA SER A 148 -8.96 2.82 7.74
C SER A 148 -10.29 2.14 7.44
N HIS A 149 -10.78 2.15 6.18
CA HIS A 149 -12.10 1.65 5.77
C HIS A 149 -13.25 2.35 6.53
N LEU A 150 -13.16 3.68 6.64
CA LEU A 150 -14.11 4.56 7.35
C LEU A 150 -14.70 5.67 6.46
N ASP A 151 -14.43 5.65 5.16
CA ASP A 151 -14.88 6.64 4.17
C ASP A 151 -16.40 6.75 4.05
N ASP A 152 -17.14 5.67 4.35
CA ASP A 152 -18.61 5.65 4.40
C ASP A 152 -19.20 6.03 5.78
N LEU A 153 -18.37 6.20 6.82
CA LEU A 153 -18.87 6.43 8.19
C LEU A 153 -19.28 7.89 8.43
N PHE A 154 -18.59 8.86 7.84
CA PHE A 154 -18.75 10.27 8.15
C PHE A 154 -19.47 11.00 7.03
N ASP A 155 -20.34 11.95 7.37
CA ASP A 155 -21.13 12.75 6.44
C ASP A 155 -20.48 14.11 6.12
N GLY A 156 -19.41 14.45 6.84
CA GLY A 156 -18.58 15.62 6.58
C GLY A 156 -17.43 15.75 7.59
N VAL A 157 -16.48 16.61 7.26
CA VAL A 157 -15.25 16.86 8.04
C VAL A 157 -15.05 18.35 8.18
N TYR A 158 -14.83 18.82 9.40
CA TYR A 158 -14.54 20.21 9.72
C TYR A 158 -13.29 20.30 10.58
N VAL A 159 -12.27 21.00 10.08
CA VAL A 159 -10.95 21.08 10.74
C VAL A 159 -10.46 22.51 10.91
N SER A 160 -9.74 22.74 12.00
CA SER A 160 -9.33 24.09 12.37
C SER A 160 -8.43 24.78 11.36
N GLU A 161 -7.51 24.05 10.72
CA GLU A 161 -6.59 24.61 9.72
C GLU A 161 -7.36 25.22 8.53
N THR A 162 -8.38 24.53 8.01
CA THR A 162 -9.08 24.93 6.78
C THR A 162 -10.03 26.11 7.02
N PHE A 163 -10.69 26.14 8.19
CA PHE A 163 -11.67 27.18 8.52
C PHE A 163 -11.12 28.30 9.41
N ASN A 164 -9.85 28.19 9.83
CA ASN A 164 -9.19 29.11 10.78
C ASN A 164 -10.04 29.39 12.04
N CYS A 165 -10.74 28.36 12.51
CA CYS A 165 -11.62 28.36 13.69
C CYS A 165 -11.25 27.18 14.59
N THR A 166 -11.45 27.27 15.90
CA THR A 166 -11.06 26.18 16.82
C THR A 166 -12.21 25.72 17.69
N LYS A 167 -12.14 24.48 18.17
CA LYS A 167 -13.02 23.99 19.24
C LYS A 167 -12.65 24.61 20.57
N SER A 168 -11.36 24.87 20.80
CA SER A 168 -10.87 25.43 22.06
C SER A 168 -11.48 26.80 22.39
N ASP A 169 -11.77 27.63 21.39
CA ASP A 169 -12.48 28.90 21.58
C ASP A 169 -13.96 28.84 21.17
N GLY A 170 -14.43 27.68 20.70
CA GLY A 170 -15.81 27.41 20.31
C GLY A 170 -16.20 27.93 18.92
N SER A 171 -15.34 28.69 18.24
CA SER A 171 -15.66 29.27 16.93
C SER A 171 -15.93 28.21 15.86
N LEU A 172 -15.28 27.04 15.96
CA LEU A 172 -15.52 25.95 15.01
C LEU A 172 -16.95 25.38 15.18
N TYR A 173 -17.49 25.31 16.40
CA TYR A 173 -18.88 24.86 16.59
C TYR A 173 -19.88 25.83 15.95
N VAL A 174 -19.67 27.13 16.15
CA VAL A 174 -20.52 28.17 15.54
C VAL A 174 -20.50 28.04 14.02
N TYR A 175 -19.32 27.88 13.43
CA TYR A 175 -19.16 27.69 11.99
C TYR A 175 -19.96 26.48 11.49
N VAL A 176 -19.75 25.31 12.09
CA VAL A 176 -20.37 24.04 11.64
C VAL A 176 -21.88 24.05 11.81
N LEU A 177 -22.40 24.59 12.92
CA LEU A 177 -23.85 24.70 13.15
C LEU A 177 -24.51 25.59 12.08
N ASN A 178 -23.88 26.72 11.74
CA ASN A 178 -24.39 27.63 10.73
C ASN A 178 -24.34 27.03 9.32
N ASP A 179 -23.20 26.43 8.95
CA ASP A 179 -22.98 25.81 7.63
C ASP A 179 -23.97 24.68 7.35
N LEU A 180 -24.24 23.85 8.36
CA LEU A 180 -25.16 22.72 8.26
C LEU A 180 -26.62 23.05 8.62
N HIS A 181 -26.91 24.30 8.99
CA HIS A 181 -28.22 24.77 9.48
C HIS A 181 -28.80 23.89 10.60
N LEU A 182 -27.99 23.63 11.62
CA LEU A 182 -28.33 22.71 12.71
C LEU A 182 -28.76 23.46 13.97
N ASP A 183 -29.80 22.92 14.60
CA ASP A 183 -30.15 23.30 15.97
C ASP A 183 -29.24 22.56 16.95
N PRO A 184 -28.45 23.27 17.77
CA PRO A 184 -27.48 22.67 18.70
C PRO A 184 -28.11 21.73 19.73
N GLU A 185 -29.41 21.88 20.05
CA GLU A 185 -30.11 21.01 21.01
C GLU A 185 -30.08 19.52 20.58
N TYR A 186 -30.04 19.26 19.28
CA TYR A 186 -30.05 17.91 18.70
C TYR A 186 -28.66 17.36 18.37
N VAL A 187 -27.60 18.08 18.76
CA VAL A 187 -26.21 17.72 18.48
C VAL A 187 -25.53 17.18 19.74
N GLU A 188 -24.85 16.03 19.61
CA GLU A 188 -23.94 15.52 20.63
C GLU A 188 -22.48 15.61 20.15
N MET A 189 -21.57 16.13 20.98
CA MET A 189 -20.14 16.19 20.68
C MET A 189 -19.37 15.14 21.48
N TYR A 190 -18.69 14.21 20.81
CA TYR A 190 -17.81 13.22 21.44
C TYR A 190 -16.35 13.65 21.33
N GLY A 191 -15.63 13.66 22.44
CA GLY A 191 -14.20 13.92 22.42
C GLY A 191 -13.51 13.73 23.76
N ASP A 192 -12.18 13.74 23.73
CA ASP A 192 -11.35 13.42 24.88
C ASP A 192 -10.95 14.63 25.72
N ASN A 193 -11.01 15.82 25.14
CA ASN A 193 -10.64 17.07 25.78
C ASN A 193 -11.84 17.68 26.53
N ARG A 194 -11.72 17.76 27.86
CA ARG A 194 -12.78 18.34 28.71
C ARG A 194 -13.07 19.81 28.40
N HIS A 195 -12.06 20.57 27.98
CA HIS A 195 -12.23 21.96 27.62
C HIS A 195 -12.89 22.09 26.24
N SER A 196 -12.23 21.61 25.19
CA SER A 196 -12.67 21.82 23.81
C SER A 196 -13.93 21.02 23.44
N ASP A 197 -14.04 19.75 23.85
CA ASP A 197 -15.11 18.85 23.39
C ASP A 197 -16.34 18.83 24.32
N VAL A 198 -16.18 19.29 25.56
CA VAL A 198 -17.26 19.25 26.57
C VAL A 198 -17.66 20.64 27.02
N LYS A 199 -16.74 21.43 27.56
CA LYS A 199 -17.05 22.77 28.05
C LYS A 199 -17.46 23.70 26.91
N MET A 200 -16.63 23.79 25.86
CA MET A 200 -16.91 24.69 24.73
C MET A 200 -18.09 24.23 23.89
N ALA A 201 -18.31 22.92 23.75
CA ALA A 201 -19.52 22.38 23.14
C ALA A 201 -20.79 22.85 23.90
N LYS A 202 -20.81 22.70 25.24
CA LYS A 202 -21.93 23.13 26.08
C LYS A 202 -22.21 24.63 26.00
N ILE A 203 -21.17 25.46 25.94
CA ILE A 203 -21.31 26.92 25.78
C ILE A 203 -22.03 27.26 24.46
N ASN A 204 -21.84 26.45 23.42
CA ASN A 204 -22.50 26.60 22.11
C ASN A 204 -23.82 25.80 22.02
N GLY A 205 -24.44 25.43 23.14
CA GLY A 205 -25.70 24.69 23.18
C GLY A 205 -25.60 23.20 22.83
N ILE A 206 -24.41 22.69 22.50
CA ILE A 206 -24.18 21.31 22.08
C ILE A 206 -23.99 20.41 23.31
N LYS A 207 -24.57 19.21 23.28
CA LYS A 207 -24.41 18.23 24.36
C LYS A 207 -23.04 17.54 24.32
N GLY A 208 -22.09 18.07 25.09
CA GLY A 208 -20.75 17.48 25.24
C GLY A 208 -20.73 16.12 25.95
N LYS A 209 -20.13 15.12 25.31
CA LYS A 209 -19.92 13.73 25.75
C LYS A 209 -18.43 13.44 25.90
N TRP A 210 -17.96 13.42 27.14
CA TRP A 210 -16.56 13.13 27.42
C TRP A 210 -16.20 11.66 27.15
N TYR A 211 -15.16 11.41 26.37
CA TYR A 211 -14.59 10.10 26.09
C TYR A 211 -13.10 10.07 26.46
N PHE A 212 -12.70 9.37 27.52
CA PHE A 212 -11.30 9.34 27.93
C PHE A 212 -10.65 7.97 27.72
N PRO A 213 -9.78 7.78 26.70
CA PRO A 213 -9.12 6.50 26.45
C PRO A 213 -7.89 6.32 27.36
N LEU A 214 -8.11 6.07 28.66
CA LEU A 214 -7.04 5.98 29.67
C LEU A 214 -5.88 5.05 29.25
N LYS A 215 -6.19 3.83 28.80
CA LYS A 215 -5.16 2.85 28.37
C LYS A 215 -4.30 3.37 27.22
N HIS A 216 -4.93 4.07 26.26
CA HIS A 216 -4.23 4.64 25.11
C HIS A 216 -3.28 5.76 25.54
N LYS A 217 -3.80 6.74 26.29
CA LYS A 217 -3.03 7.89 26.76
C LYS A 217 -1.87 7.53 27.67
N VAL A 218 -2.05 6.53 28.54
CA VAL A 218 -0.96 6.02 29.39
C VAL A 218 0.13 5.39 28.52
N TRP A 219 -0.26 4.56 27.55
CA TRP A 219 0.69 3.87 26.69
C TRP A 219 1.49 4.81 25.78
N THR A 220 0.86 5.80 25.14
CA THR A 220 1.56 6.77 24.28
C THR A 220 2.48 7.68 25.08
N ASN A 221 2.09 8.08 26.30
CA ASN A 221 2.97 8.84 27.19
C ASN A 221 4.19 8.05 27.69
N ILE A 222 4.01 6.76 28.02
CA ILE A 222 5.13 5.87 28.35
C ILE A 222 6.06 5.74 27.14
N SER A 223 5.50 5.53 25.94
CA SER A 223 6.26 5.44 24.69
C SER A 223 7.13 6.68 24.46
N ARG A 224 6.58 7.87 24.69
CA ARG A 224 7.30 9.13 24.60
C ARG A 224 8.41 9.23 25.64
N LYS A 225 8.10 8.97 26.92
CA LYS A 225 9.10 9.07 28.01
C LYS A 225 10.27 8.11 27.84
N LEU A 226 10.00 6.91 27.31
CA LEU A 226 11.02 5.88 27.06
C LEU A 226 11.65 5.98 25.66
N ASN A 227 11.34 7.04 24.91
CA ASN A 227 11.81 7.29 23.54
C ASN A 227 11.76 6.05 22.64
N TRP A 228 10.62 5.34 22.65
CA TRP A 228 10.49 4.12 21.87
C TRP A 228 10.54 4.39 20.37
N ASP A 229 11.49 3.73 19.72
CA ASP A 229 11.62 3.71 18.27
C ASP A 229 10.46 2.92 17.63
N TYR A 230 9.53 3.66 17.02
CA TYR A 230 8.35 3.10 16.40
C TYR A 230 8.67 2.37 15.08
N SER A 231 9.75 2.73 14.38
CA SER A 231 10.17 2.08 13.12
C SER A 231 10.44 0.58 13.32
N LYS A 232 10.96 0.19 14.49
CA LYS A 232 11.20 -1.22 14.87
C LYS A 232 9.92 -2.00 15.16
N ARG A 233 8.78 -1.33 15.30
CA ARG A 233 7.51 -1.91 15.76
C ARG A 233 6.41 -1.85 14.71
N ILE A 234 6.44 -0.88 13.80
CA ILE A 234 5.40 -0.64 12.78
C ILE A 234 5.07 -1.91 12.00
N VAL A 235 6.07 -2.64 11.49
CA VAL A 235 5.86 -3.87 10.71
C VAL A 235 5.00 -4.88 11.46
N ARG A 236 5.31 -5.16 12.73
CA ARG A 236 4.56 -6.10 13.57
C ARG A 236 3.16 -5.58 13.90
N LYS A 237 3.05 -4.28 14.17
CA LYS A 237 1.82 -3.63 14.62
C LYS A 237 0.82 -3.50 13.47
N GLU A 238 1.26 -3.03 12.30
CA GLU A 238 0.45 -2.92 11.09
C GLU A 238 0.08 -4.28 10.52
N SER A 239 1.03 -5.22 10.37
CA SER A 239 0.70 -6.57 9.88
C SER A 239 -0.39 -7.25 10.71
N TRP A 240 -0.30 -7.14 12.04
CA TRP A 240 -1.30 -7.74 12.93
C TRP A 240 -2.65 -7.05 12.82
N TRP A 241 -2.68 -5.73 12.66
CA TRP A 241 -3.92 -4.98 12.49
C TRP A 241 -4.57 -5.32 11.14
N LEU A 242 -3.81 -5.23 10.05
CA LEU A 242 -4.27 -5.55 8.69
C LEU A 242 -4.76 -7.00 8.61
N TYR A 243 -4.01 -7.96 9.17
CA TYR A 243 -4.41 -9.36 9.17
C TYR A 243 -5.78 -9.61 9.82
N ARG A 244 -6.11 -8.86 10.90
CA ARG A 244 -7.37 -9.02 11.64
C ARG A 244 -8.55 -8.31 10.98
N HIS A 245 -8.31 -7.20 10.29
CA HIS A 245 -9.37 -6.29 9.85
C HIS A 245 -9.56 -6.24 8.33
N THR A 246 -8.63 -6.78 7.54
CA THR A 246 -8.64 -6.71 6.07
C THR A 246 -8.69 -8.11 5.44
N ASN A 247 -8.87 -8.19 4.12
CA ASN A 247 -8.90 -9.46 3.42
C ASN A 247 -7.48 -10.02 3.25
N PHE A 248 -6.51 -9.25 2.78
CA PHE A 248 -5.08 -9.64 2.68
C PHE A 248 -4.16 -8.40 2.61
N GLU A 249 -4.58 -7.23 3.12
CA GLU A 249 -3.84 -5.97 2.93
C GLU A 249 -2.51 -5.94 3.68
N GLU A 250 -2.21 -6.88 4.58
CA GLU A 250 -0.86 -7.03 5.13
C GLU A 250 0.20 -7.36 4.06
N TYR A 251 -0.24 -7.76 2.85
CA TYR A 251 0.63 -7.88 1.68
C TYR A 251 1.16 -6.53 1.19
N SER A 252 0.63 -5.39 1.68
CA SER A 252 1.25 -4.07 1.52
C SER A 252 2.71 -4.07 1.98
N LEU A 253 3.01 -4.74 3.10
CA LEU A 253 4.39 -4.91 3.59
C LEU A 253 5.26 -5.73 2.63
N VAL A 254 4.66 -6.70 1.94
CA VAL A 254 5.36 -7.54 0.97
C VAL A 254 5.66 -6.75 -0.31
N LEU A 255 4.68 -6.00 -0.80
CA LEU A 255 4.85 -5.15 -1.97
C LEU A 255 5.81 -3.99 -1.70
N TYR A 256 5.78 -3.40 -0.49
CA TYR A 256 6.78 -2.43 -0.06
C TYR A 256 8.18 -3.04 -0.02
N TYR A 257 8.35 -4.22 0.58
CA TYR A 257 9.65 -4.92 0.58
C TYR A 257 10.16 -5.19 -0.84
N PHE A 258 9.29 -5.66 -1.74
CA PHE A 258 9.61 -5.82 -3.15
C PHE A 258 10.07 -4.49 -3.77
N ASN A 259 9.35 -3.40 -3.52
CA ASN A 259 9.72 -2.09 -4.05
C ASN A 259 11.03 -1.54 -3.47
N GLN A 260 11.34 -1.82 -2.19
CA GLN A 260 12.65 -1.50 -1.60
C GLN A 260 13.76 -2.20 -2.36
N LYS A 261 13.61 -3.51 -2.64
CA LYS A 261 14.57 -4.28 -3.44
C LYS A 261 14.70 -3.75 -4.88
N LEU A 262 13.57 -3.42 -5.51
CA LEU A 262 13.55 -2.85 -6.85
C LEU A 262 14.29 -1.51 -6.89
N THR A 263 14.01 -0.62 -5.95
CA THR A 263 14.67 0.69 -5.84
C THR A 263 16.17 0.55 -5.60
N THR A 264 16.61 -0.41 -4.77
CA THR A 264 18.03 -0.74 -4.64
C THR A 264 18.64 -1.14 -5.99
N ARG A 265 18.00 -2.06 -6.74
CA ARG A 265 18.50 -2.47 -8.07
C ARG A 265 18.54 -1.32 -9.07
N VAL A 266 17.50 -0.51 -9.11
CA VAL A 266 17.41 0.69 -9.96
C VAL A 266 18.55 1.66 -9.67
N ASN A 267 18.84 1.91 -8.39
CA ASN A 267 19.90 2.82 -7.99
C ASN A 267 21.29 2.24 -8.26
N ASP A 268 21.54 0.99 -7.87
CA ASP A 268 22.84 0.31 -8.02
C ASP A 268 23.25 0.23 -9.50
N LEU A 269 22.28 -0.05 -10.38
CA LEU A 269 22.49 -0.17 -11.82
C LEU A 269 22.30 1.16 -12.57
N LYS A 270 22.02 2.26 -11.87
CA LYS A 270 21.75 3.60 -12.43
C LYS A 270 20.72 3.57 -13.56
N ILE A 271 19.60 2.87 -13.32
CA ILE A 271 18.54 2.70 -14.30
C ILE A 271 17.68 3.96 -14.33
N ASP A 272 17.66 4.66 -15.46
CA ASP A 272 16.88 5.88 -15.68
C ASP A 272 15.43 5.60 -16.11
N LYS A 273 15.17 4.41 -16.65
CA LYS A 273 13.86 4.03 -17.19
C LYS A 273 13.53 2.56 -16.93
N VAL A 274 12.30 2.32 -16.45
CA VAL A 274 11.76 0.98 -16.22
C VAL A 274 10.34 0.84 -16.76
N ALA A 275 10.00 -0.36 -17.24
CA ALA A 275 8.71 -0.67 -17.87
C ALA A 275 7.94 -1.72 -17.04
N PHE A 276 6.73 -1.39 -16.59
CA PHE A 276 5.86 -2.30 -15.85
C PHE A 276 4.90 -3.00 -16.81
N LEU A 277 4.98 -4.33 -16.90
CA LEU A 277 4.16 -5.10 -17.83
C LEU A 277 2.68 -5.08 -17.41
N SER A 278 1.79 -5.15 -18.40
CA SER A 278 0.37 -4.98 -18.16
C SER A 278 -0.26 -6.09 -17.31
N ARG A 279 -1.37 -5.75 -16.67
CA ARG A 279 -2.01 -6.52 -15.59
C ARG A 279 -1.18 -6.46 -14.31
N GLY A 280 -0.24 -7.36 -14.06
CA GLY A 280 0.39 -7.44 -12.74
C GLY A 280 1.41 -6.33 -12.44
N GLY A 281 1.97 -5.67 -13.45
CA GLY A 281 2.76 -4.46 -13.27
C GLY A 281 1.96 -3.19 -12.97
N TYR A 282 0.62 -3.19 -13.13
CA TYR A 282 -0.20 -1.97 -12.97
C TYR A 282 -0.12 -1.39 -11.55
N PHE A 283 -0.43 -2.21 -10.54
CA PHE A 283 -0.37 -1.73 -9.16
C PHE A 283 1.07 -1.53 -8.69
N LEU A 284 2.01 -2.33 -9.20
CA LEU A 284 3.45 -2.16 -8.91
C LEU A 284 3.97 -0.81 -9.42
N LEU A 285 3.52 -0.34 -10.60
CA LEU A 285 3.84 0.99 -11.12
C LEU A 285 3.28 2.09 -10.23
N LYS A 286 2.02 1.95 -9.78
CA LYS A 286 1.41 2.91 -8.84
C LYS A 286 2.24 3.05 -7.57
N ILE A 287 2.65 1.92 -6.97
CA ILE A 287 3.50 1.89 -5.79
C ILE A 287 4.87 2.53 -6.08
N PHE A 288 5.50 2.16 -7.19
CA PHE A 288 6.80 2.69 -7.56
C PHE A 288 6.75 4.21 -7.73
N ASN A 289 5.79 4.73 -8.50
CA ASN A 289 5.64 6.15 -8.73
C ASN A 289 5.31 6.91 -7.44
N ALA A 290 4.45 6.36 -6.59
CA ALA A 290 4.13 6.97 -5.29
C ALA A 290 5.39 7.13 -4.42
N LEU A 291 6.23 6.11 -4.35
CA LEU A 291 7.46 6.15 -3.55
C LEU A 291 8.57 7.01 -4.17
N GLN A 292 8.68 7.04 -5.51
CA GLN A 292 9.54 7.97 -6.25
C GLN A 292 9.19 9.43 -5.94
N VAL A 293 7.90 9.73 -5.81
CA VAL A 293 7.39 11.05 -5.42
C VAL A 293 7.60 11.30 -3.93
N LEU A 294 7.21 10.38 -3.06
CA LEU A 294 7.15 10.59 -1.62
C LEU A 294 8.52 10.66 -0.94
N ILE A 295 9.41 9.70 -1.22
CA ILE A 295 10.65 9.51 -0.43
C ILE A 295 11.92 9.50 -1.28
N THR A 296 11.89 9.14 -2.56
CA THR A 296 13.14 9.03 -3.34
C THR A 296 13.79 10.40 -3.60
N PRO A 297 15.10 10.58 -3.30
CA PRO A 297 15.85 11.79 -3.64
C PRO A 297 15.74 12.17 -5.12
N LEU A 298 15.79 13.47 -5.43
CA LEU A 298 15.59 13.98 -6.78
C LEU A 298 16.62 13.47 -7.79
N ASP A 299 17.88 13.36 -7.36
CA ASP A 299 19.03 12.88 -8.12
C ASP A 299 19.02 11.36 -8.37
N ARG A 300 18.12 10.63 -7.68
CA ARG A 300 18.00 9.17 -7.76
C ARG A 300 16.69 8.70 -8.38
N LYS A 301 15.93 9.62 -8.98
CA LYS A 301 14.66 9.28 -9.59
C LYS A 301 14.86 8.44 -10.86
N SER A 302 13.96 7.48 -11.04
CA SER A 302 13.86 6.69 -12.25
C SER A 302 12.44 6.75 -12.79
N ARG A 303 12.30 6.80 -14.13
CA ARG A 303 11.01 6.92 -14.79
C ARG A 303 10.37 5.53 -14.92
N GLY A 304 9.24 5.33 -14.23
CA GLY A 304 8.37 4.18 -14.43
C GLY A 304 7.36 4.43 -15.55
N GLU A 305 7.30 3.54 -16.53
CA GLU A 305 6.31 3.57 -17.61
C GLU A 305 5.46 2.29 -17.63
N TYR A 306 4.22 2.42 -18.05
CA TYR A 306 3.31 1.28 -18.21
C TYR A 306 3.46 0.68 -19.60
N CYS A 307 3.72 -0.62 -19.67
CA CYS A 307 3.94 -1.36 -20.91
C CYS A 307 2.78 -2.33 -21.16
N TYR A 308 1.95 -1.99 -22.15
CA TYR A 308 0.87 -2.85 -22.62
C TYR A 308 1.45 -4.08 -23.32
N ASN A 309 1.66 -5.14 -22.54
CA ASN A 309 2.24 -6.38 -23.01
C ASN A 309 1.61 -7.59 -22.32
N SER A 310 1.36 -8.65 -23.10
CA SER A 310 0.86 -9.92 -22.60
C SER A 310 1.64 -11.07 -23.22
N ARG A 311 1.60 -12.24 -22.56
CA ARG A 311 2.20 -13.47 -23.13
C ARG A 311 1.66 -13.79 -24.52
N LYS A 312 0.38 -13.49 -24.77
CA LYS A 312 -0.29 -13.75 -26.05
C LYS A 312 0.33 -12.93 -27.18
N VAL A 313 0.56 -11.64 -26.98
CA VAL A 313 1.17 -10.80 -28.03
C VAL A 313 2.64 -11.17 -28.26
N CYS A 314 3.38 -11.54 -27.21
CA CYS A 314 4.76 -12.02 -27.37
C CYS A 314 4.83 -13.28 -28.24
N PHE A 315 3.95 -14.26 -28.03
CA PHE A 315 3.93 -15.47 -28.86
C PHE A 315 3.41 -15.19 -30.27
N THR A 316 2.39 -14.33 -30.42
CA THR A 316 1.90 -13.91 -31.74
C THR A 316 3.01 -13.26 -32.57
N ALA A 317 3.78 -12.34 -31.98
CA ALA A 317 4.91 -11.70 -32.66
C ALA A 317 6.03 -12.69 -33.00
N ARG A 318 6.34 -13.63 -32.10
CA ARG A 318 7.32 -14.69 -32.36
C ARG A 318 6.93 -15.54 -33.56
N ASP A 319 5.68 -15.98 -33.61
CA ASP A 319 5.17 -16.85 -34.67
C ASP A 319 5.10 -16.09 -36.02
N GLN A 320 4.88 -14.77 -35.98
CA GLN A 320 4.89 -13.88 -37.15
C GLN A 320 6.29 -13.41 -37.59
N LYS A 321 7.35 -13.66 -36.82
CA LYS A 321 8.71 -13.19 -37.12
C LYS A 321 9.20 -13.66 -38.49
N ALA A 322 8.96 -14.93 -38.84
CA ALA A 322 9.46 -15.54 -40.07
C ALA A 322 8.81 -14.97 -41.33
N ILE A 323 7.60 -14.42 -41.20
CA ILE A 323 6.81 -13.85 -42.31
C ILE A 323 6.72 -12.33 -42.22
N ASP A 324 7.51 -11.71 -41.35
CA ASP A 324 7.53 -10.26 -41.13
C ASP A 324 6.12 -9.65 -40.91
N GLY A 325 5.31 -10.35 -40.10
CA GLY A 325 3.91 -10.02 -39.89
C GLY A 325 3.70 -8.69 -39.15
N GLU A 326 2.52 -8.12 -39.29
CA GLU A 326 2.18 -6.79 -38.75
C GLU A 326 2.36 -6.70 -37.23
N GLN A 327 1.93 -7.72 -36.48
CA GLN A 327 2.04 -7.69 -35.01
C GLN A 327 3.50 -7.78 -34.55
N TYR A 328 4.37 -8.47 -35.31
CA TYR A 328 5.81 -8.47 -35.07
C TYR A 328 6.39 -7.06 -35.21
N LYS A 329 6.08 -6.35 -36.29
CA LYS A 329 6.55 -4.98 -36.55
C LYS A 329 6.08 -4.00 -35.48
N LEU A 330 4.78 -3.99 -35.20
CA LEU A 330 4.18 -3.08 -34.21
C LEU A 330 4.77 -3.33 -32.82
N MET A 331 4.92 -4.60 -32.41
CA MET A 331 5.51 -4.91 -31.11
C MET A 331 7.00 -4.54 -31.04
N TYR A 332 7.76 -4.73 -32.11
CA TYR A 332 9.17 -4.31 -32.17
C TYR A 332 9.31 -2.79 -32.00
N GLU A 333 8.52 -2.00 -32.72
CA GLU A 333 8.51 -0.54 -32.58
C GLU A 333 8.04 -0.11 -31.18
N TYR A 334 6.98 -0.74 -30.66
CA TYR A 334 6.46 -0.46 -29.33
C TYR A 334 7.49 -0.75 -28.23
N MET A 335 8.16 -1.90 -28.27
CA MET A 335 9.17 -2.25 -27.26
C MET A 335 10.41 -1.38 -27.32
N ASN A 336 10.77 -0.84 -28.49
CA ASN A 336 11.87 0.11 -28.62
C ASN A 336 11.65 1.40 -27.82
N SER A 337 10.40 1.85 -27.61
CA SER A 337 10.13 3.06 -26.82
C SER A 337 10.46 2.90 -25.33
N PHE A 338 10.64 1.67 -24.84
CA PHE A 338 10.96 1.37 -23.44
C PHE A 338 12.45 1.22 -23.15
N LYS A 339 13.32 1.42 -24.13
CA LYS A 339 14.77 1.40 -23.91
C LYS A 339 15.18 2.53 -22.95
N ALA A 340 16.01 2.16 -21.98
CA ALA A 340 16.76 3.07 -21.14
C ALA A 340 17.86 3.79 -21.93
N SER A 341 18.47 4.83 -21.36
CA SER A 341 19.57 5.55 -22.02
C SER A 341 20.77 4.67 -22.40
N ASN A 342 20.99 3.57 -21.67
CA ASN A 342 22.02 2.59 -21.97
C ASN A 342 21.62 1.55 -23.04
N GLY A 343 20.44 1.67 -23.65
CA GLY A 343 19.95 0.78 -24.71
C GLY A 343 19.30 -0.52 -24.23
N ASN A 344 19.39 -0.84 -22.94
CA ASN A 344 18.73 -2.01 -22.35
C ASN A 344 17.24 -1.74 -22.06
N ILE A 345 16.46 -2.81 -21.92
CA ILE A 345 15.07 -2.72 -21.46
C ILE A 345 14.98 -3.33 -20.06
N TYR A 346 14.37 -2.60 -19.13
CA TYR A 346 14.15 -3.06 -17.76
C TYR A 346 12.66 -3.29 -17.54
N ILE A 347 12.25 -4.53 -17.29
CA ILE A 347 10.84 -4.90 -17.12
C ILE A 347 10.52 -5.30 -15.68
N ILE A 348 9.33 -4.94 -15.21
CA ILE A 348 8.79 -5.31 -13.90
C ILE A 348 7.43 -5.97 -14.07
N ASP A 349 7.24 -7.08 -13.35
CA ASP A 349 6.02 -7.88 -13.38
C ASP A 349 5.93 -8.74 -12.11
N GLU A 350 4.81 -9.44 -11.86
CA GLU A 350 4.76 -10.42 -10.77
C GLU A 350 5.71 -11.60 -11.05
N GLY A 351 5.73 -12.06 -12.31
CA GLY A 351 6.61 -13.08 -12.88
C GLY A 351 6.65 -14.42 -12.14
N TRP A 352 6.29 -15.51 -12.80
CA TRP A 352 6.51 -16.86 -12.24
C TRP A 352 7.50 -17.66 -13.07
N TYR A 353 7.30 -17.75 -14.38
CA TYR A 353 8.22 -18.43 -15.30
C TYR A 353 8.83 -17.48 -16.33
N ASN A 354 8.41 -16.21 -16.32
CA ASN A 354 8.94 -15.12 -17.15
C ASN A 354 8.92 -15.41 -18.66
N HIS A 355 7.91 -16.14 -19.16
CA HIS A 355 7.81 -16.53 -20.57
C HIS A 355 7.72 -15.34 -21.53
N SER A 356 7.05 -14.25 -21.13
CA SER A 356 6.93 -13.05 -21.97
C SER A 356 8.30 -12.44 -22.28
N GLN A 357 9.18 -12.33 -21.27
CA GLN A 357 10.55 -11.86 -21.46
C GLN A 357 11.35 -12.78 -22.38
N GLN A 358 11.31 -14.08 -22.13
CA GLN A 358 12.03 -15.07 -22.96
C GLN A 358 11.62 -14.99 -24.43
N ALA A 359 10.33 -14.85 -24.69
CA ALA A 359 9.82 -14.64 -26.04
C ALA A 359 10.32 -13.32 -26.65
N MET A 360 10.32 -12.21 -25.90
CA MET A 360 10.83 -10.93 -26.40
C MET A 360 12.33 -10.97 -26.73
N CYS A 361 13.16 -11.55 -25.85
CA CYS A 361 14.60 -11.69 -26.08
C CYS A 361 14.91 -12.51 -27.33
N SER A 362 14.32 -13.71 -27.46
CA SER A 362 14.55 -14.59 -28.61
C SER A 362 13.95 -14.06 -29.92
N THR A 363 12.84 -13.33 -29.85
CA THR A 363 12.16 -12.79 -31.04
C THR A 363 12.89 -11.56 -31.58
N PHE A 364 13.27 -10.62 -30.72
CA PHE A 364 13.76 -9.29 -31.14
C PHE A 364 15.25 -9.04 -30.87
N GLY A 365 15.92 -9.91 -30.12
CA GLY A 365 17.34 -9.74 -29.75
C GLY A 365 17.58 -8.63 -28.73
N TYR A 366 16.54 -8.18 -28.01
CA TYR A 366 16.71 -7.17 -26.96
C TYR A 366 17.46 -7.73 -25.76
N ASN A 367 18.38 -6.91 -25.21
CA ASN A 367 18.92 -7.13 -23.89
C ASN A 367 17.91 -6.66 -22.83
N ILE A 368 17.26 -7.61 -22.17
CA ILE A 368 16.19 -7.35 -21.20
C ILE A 368 16.60 -7.83 -19.81
N TYR A 369 16.47 -6.93 -18.84
CA TYR A 369 16.58 -7.21 -17.41
C TYR A 369 15.19 -7.20 -16.79
N GLY A 370 14.76 -8.36 -16.28
CA GLY A 370 13.47 -8.52 -15.64
C GLY A 370 13.60 -8.62 -14.13
N PHE A 371 12.92 -7.74 -13.41
CA PHE A 371 12.79 -7.74 -11.96
C PHE A 371 11.36 -8.12 -11.57
N TYR A 372 11.22 -9.27 -10.94
CA TYR A 372 9.92 -9.88 -10.67
C TYR A 372 9.65 -10.01 -9.18
N ILE A 373 8.38 -10.05 -8.76
CA ILE A 373 8.07 -10.46 -7.38
C ILE A 373 8.68 -11.85 -7.15
N GLY A 374 8.36 -12.79 -8.05
CA GLY A 374 8.81 -14.17 -7.96
C GLY A 374 9.60 -14.64 -9.18
N SER A 375 10.25 -15.78 -9.03
CA SER A 375 10.70 -16.58 -10.16
C SER A 375 10.72 -18.04 -9.73
N ARG A 376 10.05 -18.89 -10.52
CA ARG A 376 9.86 -20.32 -10.33
C ARG A 376 10.61 -21.05 -11.43
N ALA A 377 11.40 -22.04 -11.03
CA ALA A 377 12.15 -22.98 -11.86
C ALA A 377 12.84 -22.35 -13.10
N LYS A 378 14.15 -22.14 -13.03
CA LYS A 378 14.92 -21.81 -14.23
C LYS A 378 15.12 -23.05 -15.10
N GLU A 379 14.38 -23.12 -16.21
CA GLU A 379 14.82 -23.89 -17.38
C GLU A 379 16.23 -23.42 -17.78
N ILE A 380 17.10 -24.35 -18.17
CA ILE A 380 18.43 -24.01 -18.69
C ILE A 380 18.22 -23.30 -20.03
N TRP A 381 18.26 -21.96 -20.01
CA TRP A 381 18.03 -21.14 -21.19
C TRP A 381 19.34 -20.88 -21.95
N LYS A 382 19.27 -20.92 -23.28
CA LYS A 382 20.46 -20.81 -24.15
C LYS A 382 20.97 -19.38 -24.35
N GLU A 383 20.15 -18.35 -24.14
CA GLU A 383 20.47 -16.94 -24.42
C GLU A 383 20.67 -16.10 -23.14
N TYR A 384 21.46 -16.61 -22.20
CA TYR A 384 21.68 -15.97 -20.89
C TYR A 384 22.32 -14.58 -20.96
N ASN A 385 22.94 -14.23 -22.09
CA ASN A 385 23.60 -12.94 -22.31
C ASN A 385 22.64 -11.77 -22.57
N ILE A 386 21.38 -12.05 -22.92
CA ILE A 386 20.38 -11.01 -23.26
C ILE A 386 19.09 -11.11 -22.45
N CYS A 387 18.90 -12.20 -21.70
CA CYS A 387 17.68 -12.46 -20.93
C CYS A 387 18.00 -12.61 -19.43
N HIS A 388 18.14 -11.49 -18.73
CA HIS A 388 18.45 -11.45 -17.31
C HIS A 388 17.17 -11.49 -16.48
N ARG A 389 17.00 -12.49 -15.61
CA ARG A 389 15.79 -12.70 -14.81
C ARG A 389 16.13 -12.77 -13.33
N GLU A 390 15.49 -11.93 -12.53
CA GLU A 390 15.68 -11.89 -11.08
C GLU A 390 14.33 -11.80 -10.35
N GLY A 391 14.10 -12.75 -9.43
CA GLY A 391 13.00 -12.66 -8.47
C GLY A 391 13.46 -11.94 -7.20
N LEU A 392 12.84 -10.80 -6.88
CA LEU A 392 13.27 -9.91 -5.79
C LEU A 392 12.68 -10.28 -4.42
N LEU A 393 11.50 -10.92 -4.37
CA LEU A 393 10.94 -11.49 -3.14
C LEU A 393 11.36 -12.95 -2.98
N PHE A 394 11.27 -13.73 -4.06
CA PHE A 394 11.78 -15.10 -4.10
C PHE A 394 12.27 -15.49 -5.49
N ASP A 395 13.31 -16.31 -5.55
CA ASP A 395 13.89 -16.79 -6.81
C ASP A 395 14.30 -18.26 -6.69
N TYR A 396 14.11 -19.01 -7.77
CA TYR A 396 14.62 -20.36 -7.93
C TYR A 396 15.74 -20.33 -8.98
N ARG A 397 16.95 -20.04 -8.51
CA ARG A 397 18.12 -19.65 -9.32
C ARG A 397 18.77 -20.81 -10.09
N THR A 398 18.77 -22.00 -9.51
CA THR A 398 19.18 -23.25 -10.18
C THR A 398 18.37 -24.40 -9.57
N LYS A 399 18.47 -25.63 -10.10
CA LYS A 399 17.77 -26.81 -9.55
C LYS A 399 17.97 -26.99 -8.03
N TYR A 400 19.08 -26.51 -7.47
CA TYR A 400 19.44 -26.66 -6.05
C TYR A 400 19.57 -25.33 -5.29
N ASP A 401 19.41 -24.18 -5.96
CA ASP A 401 19.56 -22.86 -5.33
C ASP A 401 18.21 -22.12 -5.31
N LYS A 402 17.59 -22.13 -4.14
CA LYS A 402 16.37 -21.36 -3.84
C LYS A 402 16.72 -20.22 -2.92
N SER A 403 16.10 -19.07 -3.14
CA SER A 403 16.18 -17.95 -2.21
C SER A 403 15.70 -18.36 -0.81
N LYS A 404 16.13 -17.60 0.20
CA LYS A 404 15.67 -17.80 1.56
C LYS A 404 14.14 -17.70 1.63
N TYR A 405 13.52 -18.54 2.46
CA TYR A 405 12.07 -18.62 2.64
C TYR A 405 11.24 -18.87 1.38
N TYR A 406 11.84 -19.41 0.31
CA TYR A 406 11.20 -19.64 -0.99
C TYR A 406 9.81 -20.29 -0.88
N GLY A 407 9.68 -21.42 -0.18
CA GLY A 407 8.40 -22.13 -0.05
C GLY A 407 7.29 -21.29 0.59
N ILE A 408 7.66 -20.37 1.50
CA ILE A 408 6.72 -19.44 2.14
C ILE A 408 6.30 -18.34 1.16
N PHE A 409 7.26 -17.65 0.53
CA PHE A 409 6.96 -16.52 -0.36
C PHE A 409 6.33 -16.93 -1.69
N CYS A 410 6.63 -18.14 -2.17
CA CYS A 410 6.06 -18.74 -3.39
C CYS A 410 4.61 -19.23 -3.20
N THR A 411 4.04 -19.05 -2.00
CA THR A 411 2.65 -19.39 -1.69
C THR A 411 1.67 -18.35 -2.25
N ASN A 412 0.48 -18.78 -2.68
CA ASN A 412 -0.62 -17.92 -3.15
C ASN A 412 -0.30 -17.02 -4.37
N CYS A 413 0.49 -17.49 -5.35
CA CYS A 413 0.72 -16.75 -6.60
C CYS A 413 -0.56 -16.28 -7.32
N SER A 414 -1.64 -17.07 -7.30
CA SER A 414 -2.92 -16.66 -7.90
C SER A 414 -3.57 -15.46 -7.18
N MET A 415 -3.25 -15.24 -5.91
CA MET A 415 -3.70 -14.06 -5.18
C MET A 415 -2.92 -12.82 -5.58
N TYR A 416 -1.60 -12.94 -5.79
CA TYR A 416 -0.80 -11.84 -6.34
C TYR A 416 -1.31 -11.41 -7.71
N GLU A 417 -1.55 -12.36 -8.62
CA GLU A 417 -2.10 -12.06 -9.96
C GLU A 417 -3.39 -11.24 -9.89
N GLN A 418 -4.30 -11.60 -8.98
CA GLN A 418 -5.59 -10.91 -8.84
C GLN A 418 -5.48 -9.58 -8.12
N MET A 419 -4.71 -9.52 -7.03
CA MET A 419 -4.46 -8.29 -6.27
C MET A 419 -3.78 -7.21 -7.11
N LEU A 420 -2.90 -7.62 -8.04
CA LEU A 420 -2.15 -6.71 -8.90
C LEU A 420 -2.86 -6.37 -10.21
N THR A 421 -4.00 -7.00 -10.51
CA THR A 421 -4.73 -6.83 -11.79
C THR A 421 -5.06 -5.36 -12.08
N ALA A 422 -5.03 -5.00 -13.36
CA ALA A 422 -5.34 -3.67 -13.88
C ALA A 422 -6.84 -3.48 -14.12
N GLU A 423 -7.28 -2.23 -14.22
CA GLU A 423 -8.67 -1.88 -14.54
C GLU A 423 -9.09 -2.21 -15.98
N HIS A 424 -8.11 -2.43 -16.87
CA HIS A 424 -8.37 -2.66 -18.28
C HIS A 424 -8.23 -4.15 -18.67
N GLY A 425 -8.78 -4.50 -19.83
CA GLY A 425 -8.71 -5.85 -20.39
C GLY A 425 -7.31 -6.33 -20.77
N SER A 426 -7.20 -7.58 -21.19
CA SER A 426 -5.92 -8.17 -21.61
C SER A 426 -5.50 -7.70 -22.99
N VAL A 427 -4.21 -7.43 -23.19
CA VAL A 427 -3.65 -7.05 -24.49
C VAL A 427 -3.68 -8.27 -25.42
N ILE A 428 -4.36 -8.14 -26.57
CA ILE A 428 -4.49 -9.21 -27.57
C ILE A 428 -3.77 -8.90 -28.89
N GLY A 429 -3.35 -7.66 -29.09
CA GLY A 429 -2.59 -7.19 -30.25
C GLY A 429 -2.30 -5.70 -30.14
N TYR A 430 -1.74 -5.13 -31.21
CA TYR A 430 -1.46 -3.71 -31.38
C TYR A 430 -2.10 -3.21 -32.68
N GLY A 431 -2.44 -1.93 -32.70
CA GLY A 431 -2.85 -1.18 -33.90
C GLY A 431 -2.26 0.23 -33.88
N ARG A 432 -2.64 1.06 -34.84
CA ARG A 432 -2.30 2.49 -34.85
C ARG A 432 -3.55 3.35 -34.72
N ASN A 433 -3.41 4.49 -34.04
CA ASN A 433 -4.45 5.52 -34.01
C ASN A 433 -4.29 6.52 -35.17
N ASP A 434 -5.19 7.51 -35.25
CA ASP A 434 -5.18 8.55 -36.30
C ASP A 434 -3.90 9.41 -36.30
N LYS A 435 -3.15 9.43 -35.20
CA LYS A 435 -1.86 10.12 -35.06
C LYS A 435 -0.67 9.22 -35.39
N ASN A 436 -0.93 8.03 -35.94
CA ASN A 436 0.06 7.01 -36.27
C ASN A 436 0.82 6.43 -35.03
N GLU A 437 0.30 6.63 -33.83
CA GLU A 437 0.87 6.10 -32.58
C GLU A 437 0.40 4.66 -32.34
N ILE A 438 1.28 3.81 -31.79
CA ILE A 438 0.94 2.43 -31.48
C ILE A 438 0.05 2.37 -30.23
N ILE A 439 -1.12 1.76 -30.38
CA ILE A 439 -2.09 1.55 -29.30
C ILE A 439 -2.35 0.07 -29.06
N PRO A 440 -2.60 -0.36 -27.81
CA PRO A 440 -2.95 -1.73 -27.51
C PRO A 440 -4.39 -2.03 -27.92
N ILE A 441 -4.61 -3.24 -28.46
CA ILE A 441 -5.95 -3.80 -28.66
C ILE A 441 -6.28 -4.64 -27.42
N LEU A 442 -7.34 -4.28 -26.71
CA LEU A 442 -7.70 -4.86 -25.42
C LEU A 442 -8.92 -5.78 -25.53
N LYS A 443 -8.91 -6.89 -24.79
CA LYS A 443 -10.05 -7.78 -24.59
C LYS A 443 -10.48 -7.77 -23.12
N VAL A 444 -11.66 -7.23 -22.86
CA VAL A 444 -12.27 -7.18 -21.52
C VAL A 444 -12.95 -8.52 -21.20
N SER A 445 -12.85 -8.93 -19.95
CA SER A 445 -13.59 -10.06 -19.38
C SER A 445 -14.51 -9.52 -18.31
N GLU A 446 -15.83 -9.65 -18.50
CA GLU A 446 -16.85 -9.15 -17.54
C GLU A 446 -16.62 -9.67 -16.12
N LYS A 447 -16.19 -10.93 -15.99
CA LYS A 447 -15.89 -11.54 -14.69
C LYS A 447 -14.69 -10.91 -13.98
N GLU A 448 -13.66 -10.54 -14.75
CA GLU A 448 -12.48 -9.89 -14.19
C GLU A 448 -12.78 -8.44 -13.81
N ASP A 449 -13.58 -7.76 -14.64
CA ASP A 449 -14.06 -6.39 -14.41
C ASP A 449 -14.92 -6.30 -13.14
N GLU A 450 -15.88 -7.21 -12.98
CA GLU A 450 -16.73 -7.30 -11.78
C GLU A 450 -15.90 -7.48 -10.50
N ILE A 451 -14.90 -8.37 -10.51
CA ILE A 451 -14.02 -8.57 -9.35
C ILE A 451 -13.14 -7.35 -9.10
N TYR A 452 -12.65 -6.70 -10.16
CA TYR A 452 -11.83 -5.51 -10.04
C TYR A 452 -12.59 -4.40 -9.29
N HIS A 453 -13.80 -4.10 -9.75
CA HIS A 453 -14.64 -3.06 -9.16
C HIS A 453 -15.21 -3.45 -7.79
N ARG A 454 -15.52 -4.73 -7.57
CA ARG A 454 -16.06 -5.21 -6.28
C ARG A 454 -15.01 -5.23 -5.16
N TYR A 455 -13.76 -5.59 -5.47
CA TYR A 455 -12.75 -5.84 -4.44
C TYR A 455 -11.40 -5.17 -4.70
N ILE A 456 -10.87 -5.29 -5.91
CA ILE A 456 -9.44 -5.01 -6.16
C ILE A 456 -9.14 -3.51 -6.16
N LYS A 457 -10.00 -2.68 -6.74
CA LYS A 457 -9.79 -1.22 -6.80
C LYS A 457 -9.62 -0.62 -5.41
N HIS A 458 -10.62 -0.79 -4.54
CA HIS A 458 -10.58 -0.28 -3.17
C HIS A 458 -9.41 -0.88 -2.37
N MET A 459 -9.14 -2.19 -2.55
CA MET A 459 -7.99 -2.82 -1.91
C MET A 459 -6.66 -2.19 -2.33
N GLN A 460 -6.46 -1.92 -3.63
CA GLN A 460 -5.25 -1.27 -4.14
C GLN A 460 -5.10 0.16 -3.59
N GLU A 461 -6.20 0.93 -3.53
CA GLU A 461 -6.21 2.28 -2.98
C GLU A 461 -5.82 2.30 -1.49
N CYS A 462 -6.44 1.44 -0.67
CA CYS A 462 -6.07 1.28 0.74
C CYS A 462 -4.60 0.85 0.88
N MET A 463 -4.17 -0.16 0.11
CA MET A 463 -2.79 -0.68 0.15
C MET A 463 -1.76 0.38 -0.22
N LEU A 464 -2.06 1.26 -1.17
CA LEU A 464 -1.16 2.34 -1.54
C LEU A 464 -0.93 3.30 -0.37
N LEU A 465 -2.02 3.77 0.27
CA LEU A 465 -1.94 4.64 1.45
C LEU A 465 -1.19 3.97 2.61
N GLN A 466 -1.36 2.67 2.78
CA GLN A 466 -0.66 1.89 3.80
C GLN A 466 0.83 1.78 3.48
N ILE A 467 1.20 1.58 2.22
CA ILE A 467 2.59 1.57 1.75
C ILE A 467 3.25 2.93 1.95
N GLU A 468 2.59 4.02 1.56
CA GLU A 468 3.10 5.39 1.78
C GLU A 468 3.36 5.65 3.26
N GLY A 469 2.40 5.28 4.11
CA GLY A 469 2.55 5.40 5.56
C GLY A 469 3.68 4.54 6.12
N ILE A 470 3.81 3.28 5.70
CA ILE A 470 4.90 2.42 6.17
C ILE A 470 6.27 2.93 5.68
N ALA A 471 6.33 3.46 4.46
CA ALA A 471 7.58 3.88 3.83
C ALA A 471 8.29 4.98 4.60
N VAL A 472 7.56 6.03 4.99
CA VAL A 472 8.14 7.15 5.75
C VAL A 472 8.65 6.74 7.12
N TRP A 473 8.10 5.69 7.73
CA TRP A 473 8.55 5.17 9.04
C TRP A 473 9.68 4.14 8.93
N LEU A 474 9.95 3.60 7.75
CA LEU A 474 10.95 2.54 7.52
C LEU A 474 12.16 3.00 6.69
N LEU A 475 12.38 4.31 6.55
CA LEU A 475 13.49 4.90 5.80
C LEU A 475 14.87 4.35 6.21
N GLU A 476 15.09 4.20 7.53
CA GLU A 476 16.36 3.76 8.12
C GLU A 476 16.30 2.32 8.66
N SER A 477 15.15 1.65 8.51
CA SER A 477 14.88 0.35 9.14
C SER A 477 14.16 -0.57 8.14
N PRO A 478 14.89 -1.15 7.17
CA PRO A 478 14.28 -2.03 6.18
C PRO A 478 13.63 -3.24 6.86
N ILE A 479 12.56 -3.76 6.25
CA ILE A 479 11.83 -4.91 6.81
C ILE A 479 12.76 -6.14 6.84
N PRO A 480 13.01 -6.74 8.01
CA PRO A 480 13.75 -7.99 8.07
C PRO A 480 12.99 -9.09 7.32
N GLU A 481 13.64 -9.75 6.37
CA GLU A 481 13.02 -10.79 5.54
C GLU A 481 12.42 -11.94 6.37
N LYS A 482 13.07 -12.30 7.48
CA LYS A 482 12.56 -13.27 8.48
C LYS A 482 11.23 -12.83 9.09
N GLN A 483 11.05 -11.55 9.35
CA GLN A 483 9.81 -11.00 9.89
C GLN A 483 8.70 -11.04 8.84
N LEU A 484 9.02 -10.69 7.58
CA LEU A 484 8.10 -10.74 6.46
C LEU A 484 7.61 -12.17 6.18
N ALA A 485 8.52 -13.14 6.18
CA ALA A 485 8.19 -14.56 6.00
C ALA A 485 7.24 -15.08 7.09
N LYS A 486 7.40 -14.66 8.35
CA LYS A 486 6.47 -15.02 9.44
C LYS A 486 5.07 -14.46 9.21
N ILE A 487 4.96 -13.23 8.68
CA ILE A 487 3.68 -12.59 8.34
C ILE A 487 2.99 -13.40 7.24
N VAL A 488 3.68 -13.69 6.15
CA VAL A 488 3.15 -14.46 5.01
C VAL A 488 2.74 -15.88 5.44
N LEU A 489 3.56 -16.56 6.25
CA LEU A 489 3.25 -17.89 6.76
C LEU A 489 1.96 -17.88 7.60
N ARG A 490 1.83 -16.94 8.54
CA ARG A 490 0.62 -16.80 9.36
C ARG A 490 -0.62 -16.51 8.51
N ALA A 491 -0.51 -15.54 7.59
CA ALA A 491 -1.59 -15.16 6.70
C ALA A 491 -2.08 -16.32 5.83
N SER A 492 -1.14 -17.18 5.39
CA SER A 492 -1.43 -18.32 4.54
C SER A 492 -2.06 -19.48 5.30
N VAL A 493 -1.59 -19.79 6.52
CA VAL A 493 -2.08 -20.94 7.30
C VAL A 493 -3.38 -20.64 8.03
N PHE A 494 -3.61 -19.41 8.49
CA PHE A 494 -4.71 -19.08 9.40
C PHE A 494 -5.76 -18.13 8.79
N ALA A 495 -6.08 -18.29 7.51
CA ALA A 495 -7.19 -17.56 6.91
C ALA A 495 -8.51 -17.87 7.64
N ASN A 496 -9.22 -16.82 8.08
CA ASN A 496 -10.54 -16.96 8.68
C ASN A 496 -11.61 -17.11 7.59
N HIS A 497 -12.86 -17.36 8.00
CA HIS A 497 -13.98 -17.55 7.08
C HIS A 497 -14.16 -16.41 6.06
N ARG A 498 -13.97 -15.15 6.48
CA ARG A 498 -14.04 -13.99 5.58
C ARG A 498 -12.98 -14.05 4.48
N ARG A 499 -11.74 -14.39 4.86
CA ARG A 499 -10.59 -14.49 3.96
C ARG A 499 -10.69 -15.70 3.04
N CYS A 500 -11.19 -16.84 3.54
CA CYS A 500 -11.47 -18.02 2.72
C CYS A 500 -12.54 -17.74 1.66
N ARG A 501 -13.65 -17.09 2.03
CA ARG A 501 -14.68 -16.67 1.06
C ARG A 501 -14.12 -15.73 0.01
N PHE A 502 -13.36 -14.71 0.41
CA PHE A 502 -12.66 -13.82 -0.52
C PHE A 502 -11.80 -14.60 -1.53
N LEU A 503 -10.92 -15.50 -1.07
CA LEU A 503 -10.08 -16.30 -1.97
C LEU A 503 -10.89 -17.24 -2.89
N ASN A 504 -11.99 -17.79 -2.38
CA ASN A 504 -12.87 -18.67 -3.18
C ASN A 504 -13.63 -17.90 -4.25
N ASP A 505 -14.06 -16.66 -3.97
CA ASP A 505 -14.72 -15.82 -4.95
C ASP A 505 -13.74 -15.31 -6.00
N LEU A 506 -12.53 -14.94 -5.59
CA LEU A 506 -11.40 -14.68 -6.50
C LEU A 506 -11.18 -15.84 -7.50
N ASP A 507 -11.00 -17.07 -7.01
CA ASP A 507 -10.74 -18.22 -7.88
C ASP A 507 -11.92 -18.60 -8.80
N LYS A 508 -13.18 -18.37 -8.38
CA LYS A 508 -14.36 -18.63 -9.23
C LYS A 508 -14.39 -17.75 -10.48
N HIS A 509 -13.89 -16.51 -10.36
CA HIS A 509 -13.97 -15.48 -11.39
C HIS A 509 -12.66 -15.30 -12.17
N ARG A 510 -11.60 -16.05 -11.83
CA ARG A 510 -10.33 -16.07 -12.57
C ARG A 510 -10.54 -16.49 -14.03
N PHE A 511 -10.03 -15.69 -14.97
CA PHE A 511 -10.06 -15.96 -16.41
C PHE A 511 -8.65 -16.23 -16.95
N ASP A 512 -8.46 -17.36 -17.64
CA ASP A 512 -7.19 -17.67 -18.32
C ASP A 512 -7.27 -17.26 -19.80
N ASN A 513 -6.58 -16.16 -20.12
CA ASN A 513 -6.54 -15.60 -21.47
C ASN A 513 -5.63 -16.37 -22.45
N CYS A 514 -4.71 -17.21 -21.96
CA CYS A 514 -3.76 -17.93 -22.83
C CYS A 514 -4.36 -19.20 -23.45
N SER A 515 -5.33 -19.83 -22.79
CA SER A 515 -5.90 -21.14 -23.17
C SER A 515 -7.20 -21.06 -23.97
N SER A 516 -7.46 -19.93 -24.65
CA SER A 516 -8.67 -19.75 -25.49
C SER A 516 -9.99 -19.92 -24.71
N GLY A 517 -9.98 -19.74 -23.38
CA GLY A 517 -11.15 -19.95 -22.53
C GLY A 517 -11.43 -21.41 -22.14
N LYS A 518 -10.60 -22.38 -22.53
CA LYS A 518 -10.68 -23.73 -21.96
C LYS A 518 -10.11 -23.71 -20.54
N ARG A 519 -10.97 -23.93 -19.54
CA ARG A 519 -10.54 -24.17 -18.16
C ARG A 519 -9.55 -25.34 -18.16
N ILE A 520 -8.25 -25.07 -17.99
CA ILE A 520 -7.32 -26.10 -17.55
C ILE A 520 -7.80 -26.45 -16.13
N PRO A 521 -8.21 -27.70 -15.85
CA PRO A 521 -8.61 -28.06 -14.49
C PRO A 521 -7.43 -27.76 -13.58
N ASP A 522 -7.64 -26.96 -12.53
CA ASP A 522 -6.65 -26.85 -11.47
C ASP A 522 -6.35 -28.27 -11.01
N LYS A 523 -5.07 -28.68 -11.05
CA LYS A 523 -4.64 -29.98 -10.51
C LYS A 523 -5.29 -30.18 -9.16
N SER A 524 -6.14 -31.20 -9.07
CA SER A 524 -6.80 -31.56 -7.84
C SER A 524 -5.74 -32.09 -6.86
N ILE A 525 -6.08 -32.16 -5.57
CA ILE A 525 -5.17 -32.75 -4.57
C ILE A 525 -4.79 -34.19 -4.95
N LYS A 526 -5.67 -34.90 -5.67
CA LYS A 526 -5.45 -36.27 -6.16
C LYS A 526 -4.36 -36.35 -7.24
N ASP A 527 -4.06 -35.25 -7.92
CA ASP A 527 -3.07 -35.17 -9.00
C ASP A 527 -1.65 -34.83 -8.49
N VAL A 528 -1.51 -34.66 -7.17
CA VAL A 528 -0.25 -34.30 -6.51
C VAL A 528 0.44 -35.57 -6.03
N LYS A 529 1.56 -35.93 -6.66
CA LYS A 529 2.52 -36.88 -6.08
C LYS A 529 3.27 -36.21 -4.94
N ILE A 530 2.86 -36.48 -3.70
CA ILE A 530 3.55 -35.99 -2.50
C ILE A 530 4.84 -36.78 -2.32
N ASN A 531 5.99 -36.11 -2.40
CA ASN A 531 7.25 -36.70 -2.00
C ASN A 531 7.39 -36.55 -0.48
N ILE A 532 7.22 -37.65 0.26
CA ILE A 532 7.24 -37.67 1.73
C ILE A 532 8.58 -37.14 2.26
N THR A 533 9.71 -37.51 1.63
CA THR A 533 11.04 -37.03 2.01
C THR A 533 11.14 -35.51 1.90
N VAL A 534 10.64 -34.92 0.81
CA VAL A 534 10.63 -33.46 0.63
C VAL A 534 9.64 -32.79 1.59
N LEU A 535 8.48 -33.40 1.87
CA LEU A 535 7.52 -32.87 2.84
C LEU A 535 8.12 -32.80 4.25
N LEU A 536 8.93 -33.78 4.65
CA LEU A 536 9.61 -33.81 5.95
C LEU A 536 10.82 -32.86 6.00
N LEU A 537 11.62 -32.79 4.93
CA LEU A 537 12.82 -31.94 4.94
C LEU A 537 12.52 -30.46 4.63
N HIS A 538 11.52 -30.22 3.78
CA HIS A 538 11.15 -28.91 3.26
C HIS A 538 9.61 -28.73 3.26
N PRO A 539 8.95 -28.78 4.44
CA PRO A 539 7.48 -28.68 4.50
C PRO A 539 6.93 -27.38 3.91
N ALA A 540 7.70 -26.29 3.95
CA ALA A 540 7.30 -25.01 3.38
C ALA A 540 7.05 -25.07 1.85
N ASP A 541 7.69 -25.99 1.12
CA ASP A 541 7.44 -26.17 -0.32
C ASP A 541 6.03 -26.71 -0.60
N TYR A 542 5.37 -27.32 0.40
CA TYR A 542 4.01 -27.85 0.31
C TYR A 542 2.94 -26.85 0.83
N LEU A 543 3.35 -25.67 1.31
CA LEU A 543 2.46 -24.71 1.97
C LEU A 543 1.28 -24.30 1.09
N GLY A 544 1.53 -24.01 -0.19
CA GLY A 544 0.46 -23.66 -1.13
C GLY A 544 -0.62 -24.74 -1.29
N MET A 545 -0.26 -26.02 -1.15
CA MET A 545 -1.25 -27.11 -1.19
C MET A 545 -1.99 -27.25 0.12
N PHE A 546 -1.28 -27.09 1.24
CA PHE A 546 -1.90 -27.09 2.57
C PHE A 546 -2.96 -25.98 2.69
N CYS A 547 -2.68 -24.77 2.18
CA CYS A 547 -3.63 -23.66 2.19
C CYS A 547 -4.88 -23.92 1.33
N LYS A 548 -4.78 -24.71 0.25
CA LYS A 548 -5.94 -25.13 -0.54
C LYS A 548 -6.89 -26.05 0.23
N LEU A 549 -6.40 -26.83 1.20
CA LEU A 549 -7.26 -27.63 2.08
C LEU A 549 -8.20 -26.72 2.89
N GLN A 550 -7.65 -25.70 3.55
CA GLN A 550 -8.41 -24.75 4.36
C GLN A 550 -9.63 -24.20 3.62
N ARG A 551 -9.40 -23.78 2.37
CA ARG A 551 -10.40 -23.16 1.50
C ARG A 551 -11.53 -24.11 1.09
N LYS A 552 -11.22 -25.40 0.92
CA LYS A 552 -12.21 -26.45 0.61
C LYS A 552 -13.04 -26.84 1.84
N LEU A 553 -12.43 -26.83 3.02
CA LEU A 553 -13.08 -27.20 4.27
C LEU A 553 -13.95 -26.08 4.85
N ASP A 554 -13.73 -24.82 4.45
CA ASP A 554 -14.41 -23.65 5.03
C ASP A 554 -15.95 -23.67 4.92
N GLY A 555 -16.51 -24.35 3.92
CA GLY A 555 -17.96 -24.51 3.75
C GLY A 555 -18.62 -25.43 4.79
N ASN A 556 -17.84 -26.22 5.54
CA ASN A 556 -18.34 -27.13 6.56
C ASN A 556 -17.75 -26.77 7.93
N ILE A 557 -18.61 -26.41 8.88
CA ILE A 557 -18.17 -25.93 10.19
C ILE A 557 -17.33 -26.96 10.96
N ILE A 558 -17.69 -28.24 10.90
CA ILE A 558 -17.00 -29.33 11.60
C ILE A 558 -15.61 -29.52 11.02
N LEU A 559 -15.50 -29.61 9.69
CA LEU A 559 -14.21 -29.77 9.01
C LEU A 559 -13.29 -28.56 9.22
N ARG A 560 -13.86 -27.35 9.31
CA ARG A 560 -13.12 -26.14 9.65
C ARG A 560 -12.56 -26.19 11.07
N TRP A 561 -13.32 -26.71 12.04
CA TRP A 561 -12.81 -26.89 13.41
C TRP A 561 -11.67 -27.91 13.46
N LEU A 562 -11.78 -29.02 12.72
CA LEU A 562 -10.74 -30.05 12.62
C LEU A 562 -9.46 -29.57 11.91
N TYR A 563 -9.56 -28.57 11.03
CA TYR A 563 -8.40 -27.98 10.35
C TYR A 563 -7.42 -27.31 11.31
N TYR A 564 -7.92 -26.58 12.33
CA TYR A 564 -7.05 -25.73 13.16
C TYR A 564 -5.98 -26.50 13.96
N PRO A 565 -6.27 -27.63 14.62
CA PRO A 565 -5.24 -28.44 15.26
C PRO A 565 -4.13 -28.87 14.30
N ILE A 566 -4.50 -29.36 13.10
CA ILE A 566 -3.54 -29.77 12.06
C ILE A 566 -2.72 -28.58 11.59
N ALA A 567 -3.36 -27.43 11.38
CA ALA A 567 -2.72 -26.19 10.96
C ALA A 567 -1.73 -25.66 12.00
N ILE A 568 -2.04 -25.78 13.30
CA ILE A 568 -1.12 -25.43 14.39
C ILE A 568 0.12 -26.33 14.34
N CYS A 569 -0.05 -27.65 14.25
CA CYS A 569 1.07 -28.58 14.15
C CYS A 569 1.94 -28.30 12.91
N TYR A 570 1.33 -28.11 11.74
CA TYR A 570 2.04 -27.81 10.51
C TYR A 570 2.76 -26.45 10.55
N TYR A 571 2.12 -25.42 11.13
CA TYR A 571 2.73 -24.11 11.35
C TYR A 571 3.96 -24.21 12.26
N ILE A 572 3.85 -24.89 13.42
CA ILE A 572 4.96 -25.08 14.36
C ILE A 572 6.10 -25.83 13.66
N TYR A 573 5.78 -26.85 12.87
CA TYR A 573 6.76 -27.64 12.15
C TYR A 573 7.57 -26.81 11.14
N ILE A 574 6.88 -26.04 10.28
CA ILE A 574 7.54 -25.10 9.38
C ILE A 574 8.35 -24.08 10.19
N TYR A 575 7.79 -23.57 11.28
CA TYR A 575 8.43 -22.53 12.07
C TYR A 575 9.77 -22.99 12.67
N ILE A 576 9.82 -24.19 13.23
CA ILE A 576 11.05 -24.77 13.80
C ILE A 576 12.11 -24.97 12.71
N LEU A 577 11.74 -25.62 11.60
CA LEU A 577 12.69 -25.94 10.53
C LEU A 577 13.20 -24.72 9.76
N THR A 578 12.41 -23.64 9.72
CA THR A 578 12.70 -22.48 8.87
C THR A 578 13.30 -21.29 9.65
N PHE A 579 13.00 -21.16 10.95
CA PHE A 579 13.36 -19.95 11.71
C PHE A 579 14.18 -20.20 12.98
N ILE A 580 14.28 -21.43 13.46
CA ILE A 580 15.02 -21.79 14.68
C ILE A 580 16.32 -22.52 14.35
N LYS A 581 16.26 -23.52 13.46
CA LYS A 581 17.43 -24.00 12.74
C LYS A 581 17.99 -22.88 11.87
#